data_AF-A0AA38GBH9-F1
#
_entry.id   AF-A0AA38GBH9-F1
#
_cell.length_a   1.000
_cell.length_b   1.000
_cell.length_c   1.000
_cell.angle_alpha   90.00
_cell.angle_beta   90.00
_cell.angle_gamma   90.00
#
_symmetry.space_group_name_H-M   'P 1'
#
loop_
_entity.id
_entity.type
_entity.pdbx_description
1 polymer ?
#
loop_
_entity_poly.entity_id
_entity_poly.type
_entity_poly.pdbx_seq_one_letter_code
_entity_poly.pdbx_strand_id
1 'polypeptide(L)' 'DDYIYKVLERFKMQNAKPISTPMAEQFKLSKDQCLSSHEEVKYMTRVSYASAVGSLMYAMVCTKPDIAQ' A
#
# COMPACT_ATOMS: atom_id res chain seq x y z
N ASP A 1 13.80 0.24 -10.20
CA ASP A 1 12.50 0.00 -9.53
C ASP A 1 12.29 -1.42 -9.01
N ASP A 2 13.32 -2.28 -9.06
CA ASP A 2 13.27 -3.69 -8.67
C ASP A 2 12.88 -3.94 -7.19
N TYR A 3 13.29 -3.05 -6.28
CA TYR A 3 12.98 -3.20 -4.84
C TYR A 3 11.48 -3.07 -4.55
N ILE A 4 10.79 -2.11 -5.17
CA ILE A 4 9.36 -1.90 -4.96
C ILE A 4 8.56 -3.10 -5.48
N TYR A 5 8.92 -3.60 -6.66
CA TYR A 5 8.33 -4.82 -7.19
C TYR A 5 8.53 -6.02 -6.27
N LYS A 6 9.73 -6.20 -5.70
CA LYS A 6 10.01 -7.25 -4.70
C LYS A 6 9.18 -7.10 -3.42
N VAL A 7 8.98 -5.87 -2.94
CA VAL A 7 8.12 -5.58 -1.80
C VAL A 7 6.67 -5.93 -2.12
N LEU A 8 6.16 -5.49 -3.27
CA LEU A 8 4.80 -5.80 -3.70
C LEU A 8 4.57 -7.31 -3.86
N GLU A 9 5.51 -8.02 -4.47
CA GLU A 9 5.45 -9.48 -4.61
C GLU A 9 5.43 -10.18 -3.23
N ARG A 10 6.32 -9.77 -2.32
CA ARG A 10 6.40 -10.32 -0.95
C ARG A 10 5.06 -10.22 -0.20
N PHE A 11 4.32 -9.13 -0.42
CA PHE A 11 3.03 -8.89 0.23
C PHE A 11 1.82 -9.24 -0.65
N LYS A 12 2.02 -9.90 -1.80
CA LYS A 12 0.97 -10.29 -2.75
C LYS A 12 0.15 -9.10 -3.29
N MET A 13 0.81 -7.96 -3.47
CA MET A 13 0.24 -6.71 -3.99
C MET A 13 0.73 -6.36 -5.40
N GLN A 14 1.24 -7.33 -6.15
CA GLN A 14 1.78 -7.12 -7.50
C GLN A 14 0.75 -6.57 -8.51
N ASN A 15 -0.55 -6.79 -8.26
CA ASN A 15 -1.65 -6.30 -9.08
C ASN A 15 -2.25 -4.99 -8.54
N ALA A 16 -1.61 -4.35 -7.55
CA ALA A 16 -2.05 -3.07 -7.02
C ALA A 16 -1.98 -2.00 -8.11
N LYS A 17 -3.02 -1.18 -8.20
CA LYS A 17 -3.08 -0.09 -9.18
C LYS A 17 -2.11 1.02 -8.74
N PRO A 18 -1.15 1.44 -9.59
CA PRO A 18 -0.31 2.58 -9.28
C PRO A 18 -1.16 3.85 -9.25
N ILE A 19 -0.94 4.69 -8.25
CA ILE A 19 -1.55 6.02 -8.14
C ILE A 19 -0.39 7.01 -8.14
N SER A 20 -0.41 7.96 -9.08
CA SER A 20 0.67 8.96 -9.25
C SER A 20 0.64 10.10 -8.25
N THR A 21 -0.34 10.15 -7.36
CA THR A 21 -0.47 11.21 -6.37
C THR A 21 -0.47 10.59 -4.98
N PRO A 22 0.42 11.01 -4.06
CA PRO A 22 0.25 10.68 -2.67
C PRO A 22 -1.13 11.14 -2.20
N MET A 23 -1.75 10.33 -1.34
CA MET A 23 -3.10 10.60 -0.85
C MET A 23 -3.13 11.99 -0.21
N ALA A 24 -3.92 12.90 -0.79
CA ALA A 24 -3.98 14.28 -0.33
C ALA A 24 -4.46 14.34 1.12
N GLU A 25 -3.92 15.25 1.91
CA GLU A 25 -4.24 15.42 3.35
C GLU A 25 -5.75 15.63 3.61
N GLN A 26 -6.48 16.11 2.61
CA GLN A 26 -7.93 16.29 2.64
C GLN A 26 -8.75 14.98 2.50
N PHE A 27 -8.10 13.85 2.21
CA PHE A 27 -8.78 12.56 2.05
C PHE A 27 -9.13 11.96 3.42
N LYS A 28 -10.31 12.31 3.94
CA LYS A 28 -10.85 11.72 5.17
C LYS A 28 -11.44 10.35 4.86
N LEU A 29 -10.87 9.31 5.48
CA LEU A 29 -11.43 7.97 5.41
C LEU A 29 -12.74 7.89 6.20
N SER A 30 -13.78 7.31 5.59
CA SER A 30 -15.05 7.01 6.28
C SER A 30 -15.16 5.50 6.58
N LYS A 31 -16.00 5.15 7.55
CA LYS A 31 -16.36 3.75 7.82
C LYS A 31 -17.05 3.07 6.63
N ASP A 32 -17.66 3.84 5.73
CA ASP A 32 -18.29 3.31 4.52
C ASP A 32 -17.27 2.77 3.50
N GLN A 33 -16.00 3.15 3.63
CA GLN A 33 -14.90 2.60 2.82
C GLN A 33 -14.29 1.34 3.45
N CYS A 34 -14.80 0.92 4.61
CA CYS A 34 -14.35 -0.29 5.26
C CYS A 34 -14.85 -1.51 4.47
N LEU A 35 -13.97 -2.48 4.28
CA LEU A 35 -14.31 -3.69 3.54
C LEU A 35 -15.41 -4.44 4.29
N SER A 36 -16.52 -4.67 3.58
CA SER A 36 -17.73 -5.23 4.16
C SER A 36 -17.89 -6.71 3.83
N SER A 37 -17.16 -7.24 2.84
CA SER A 37 -17.20 -8.66 2.48
C SER A 37 -16.27 -9.50 3.36
N HIS A 38 -16.76 -10.65 3.80
CA HIS A 38 -15.99 -11.64 4.57
C HIS A 38 -14.73 -12.10 3.81
N GLU A 39 -14.79 -12.18 2.47
CA GLU A 39 -13.65 -12.58 1.66
C GLU A 39 -12.52 -11.55 1.70
N GLU A 40 -12.88 -10.26 1.65
CA GLU A 40 -11.95 -9.14 1.71
C GLU A 40 -11.29 -9.04 3.09
N VAL A 41 -12.06 -9.20 4.17
CA VAL A 41 -11.54 -9.22 5.54
C VAL A 41 -10.58 -10.40 5.75
N LYS A 42 -10.95 -11.59 5.26
CA LYS A 42 -10.11 -12.79 5.33
C LYS A 42 -8.82 -12.64 4.51
N TYR A 43 -8.90 -11.97 3.36
CA TYR A 43 -7.73 -11.62 2.55
C TYR A 43 -6.82 -10.63 3.28
N MET A 44 -7.37 -9.54 3.83
CA MET A 44 -6.62 -8.56 4.60
C MET A 44 -5.92 -9.17 5.81
N THR A 45 -6.57 -10.11 6.51
CA THR A 45 -5.96 -10.79 7.66
C THR A 45 -4.71 -11.58 7.27
N ARG A 46 -4.62 -12.03 6.01
CA ARG A 46 -3.48 -12.79 5.48
C ARG A 46 -2.36 -11.91 4.94
N VAL A 47 -2.65 -10.66 4.60
CA VAL A 47 -1.69 -9.72 4.02
C VAL A 47 -1.27 -8.72 5.09
N SER A 48 0.01 -8.69 5.44
CA SER A 48 0.54 -7.74 6.43
C SER A 48 0.65 -6.32 5.84
N TYR A 49 -0.49 -5.64 5.66
CA TYR A 49 -0.59 -4.29 5.07
C TYR A 49 0.29 -3.27 5.78
N ALA A 50 0.33 -3.27 7.12
CA ALA A 50 1.17 -2.35 7.89
C ALA A 50 2.66 -2.50 7.55
N SER A 51 3.14 -3.74 7.37
CA SER A 51 4.53 -4.02 6.98
C SER A 51 4.81 -3.62 5.54
N ALA A 52 3.86 -3.83 4.63
CA ALA A 52 3.97 -3.39 3.23
C ALA A 52 4.07 -1.86 3.15
N VAL A 53 3.16 -1.15 3.81
CA VAL A 53 3.14 0.32 3.85
C VAL A 53 4.42 0.86 4.49
N GLY A 54 4.86 0.31 5.62
CA GLY A 54 6.11 0.75 6.27
C GLY A 54 7.35 0.54 5.39
N SER A 55 7.42 -0.56 4.63
CA SER A 55 8.51 -0.82 3.68
C SER A 55 8.51 0.18 2.52
N LEU A 56 7.33 0.57 2.03
CA LEU A 56 7.16 1.58 0.99
C LEU A 56 7.51 2.99 1.48
N MET A 57 7.06 3.36 2.69
CA MET A 57 7.42 4.64 3.31
C MET A 57 8.92 4.76 3.52
N TYR A 58 9.59 3.70 3.98
CA TYR A 58 11.05 3.68 4.10
C TYR A 58 11.72 3.87 2.74
N ALA A 59 11.23 3.19 1.69
CA ALA A 59 11.76 3.34 0.35
C ALA A 59 11.68 4.79 -0.16
N MET A 60 10.50 5.41 0.04
CA MET A 60 10.20 6.81 -0.32
C MET A 60 11.11 7.80 0.41
N VAL A 61 11.30 7.65 1.73
CA VAL A 61 12.04 8.64 2.53
C VAL A 61 13.55 8.45 2.45
N CYS A 62 14.04 7.21 2.44
CA CYS A 62 15.45 6.93 2.68
C CYS A 62 16.26 6.61 1.41
N THR A 63 15.63 6.03 0.38
CA THR A 63 16.38 5.45 -0.76
C THR A 63 15.97 5.96 -2.13
N LYS A 64 14.70 6.33 -2.31
CA LYS A 64 14.10 6.70 -3.60
C LYS A 64 12.97 7.73 -3.40
N PRO A 65 13.31 9.02 -3.19
CA PRO A 65 12.33 10.10 -3.03
C PRO A 65 11.51 10.37 -4.31
N ASP A 66 11.95 9.87 -5.47
CA ASP A 66 11.21 9.87 -6.73
C ASP A 66 9.87 9.11 -6.67
N ILE A 67 9.68 8.22 -5.69
CA ILE A 67 8.46 7.46 -5.46
C ILE A 67 7.43 8.25 -4.64
N ALA A 68 7.88 9.26 -3.89
CA ALA A 68 7.02 10.09 -3.03
C ALA A 68 6.34 11.25 -3.78
N GLN A 69 6.65 11.42 -5.07
CA GLN A 69 6.23 12.56 -5.89
C GLN A 69 4.92 12.30 -6.63
#